data_AF-A0A8B8F9K9-F1
#
_entry.id   AF-A0A8B8F9K9-F1
#
_cell.length_a   1.000
_cell.length_b   1.000
_cell.length_c   1.000
_cell.angle_alpha   90.00
_cell.angle_beta   90.00
_cell.angle_gamma   90.00
#
_symmetry.space_group_name_H-M   'P 1'
#
loop_
_entity.id
_entity.type
_entity.pdbx_description
1 polymer ?
#
loop_
_entity_poly.entity_id
_entity_poly.type
_entity_poly.pdbx_seq_one_letter_code
_entity_poly.pdbx_strand_id
1 'polypeptide(L)'
;MNETSEVGWALEVDVTYPQSLHDDYNDLPYLPERIIPPGSKIKKLVANLHSKRNYVIHYMALKQALKAGLILEKVHRILKFNQSPWLAKYIELNTNMRKNALNNFERDFFKLMNNVVFGKTMENVRNRMKMQLVSDEKKCAKLINRNTFKDITIYNNKLAAIHLNMDVLQFDKPIYVGFSILDLSKTLIYDFHYNYG
;
A
#
# COMPACT_ATOMS: atom_id res chain seq x y z
N MET A 1 -8.43 5.65 22.98
CA MET A 1 -7.05 5.54 22.46
C MET A 1 -6.69 6.72 21.57
N ASN A 2 -5.42 7.11 21.60
CA ASN A 2 -4.78 8.19 20.84
C ASN A 2 -3.61 7.61 20.02
N GLU A 3 -2.90 8.46 19.28
CA GLU A 3 -1.82 8.06 18.36
C GLU A 3 -0.58 7.51 19.09
N THR A 4 -0.42 7.86 20.37
CA THR A 4 0.71 7.48 21.20
C THR A 4 0.47 6.21 22.03
N SER A 5 -0.67 5.54 21.82
CA SER A 5 -0.95 4.29 22.51
C SER A 5 0.04 3.21 22.11
N GLU A 6 0.56 2.44 23.07
CA GLU A 6 1.46 1.31 22.80
C GLU A 6 0.75 0.17 22.05
N VAL A 7 -0.57 0.16 22.05
CA VAL A 7 -1.41 -0.85 21.41
C VAL A 7 -2.25 -0.20 20.31
N GLY A 8 -2.22 -0.79 19.13
CA GLY A 8 -3.07 -0.45 18.00
C GLY A 8 -3.97 -1.61 17.56
N TRP A 9 -4.93 -1.28 16.68
CA TRP A 9 -5.84 -2.25 16.08
C TRP A 9 -6.00 -2.02 14.57
N ALA A 10 -6.12 -3.12 13.85
CA ALA A 10 -6.66 -3.15 12.49
C ALA A 10 -7.98 -3.93 12.55
N LEU A 11 -9.03 -3.38 11.94
CA LEU A 11 -10.38 -3.93 12.03
C LEU A 11 -10.93 -4.22 10.64
N GLU A 12 -11.68 -5.32 10.52
CA GLU A 12 -12.54 -5.61 9.38
C GLU A 12 -13.97 -5.23 9.78
N VAL A 13 -14.55 -4.20 9.12
CA VAL A 13 -15.80 -3.57 9.57
C VAL A 13 -16.78 -3.32 8.42
N ASP A 14 -18.05 -3.21 8.78
CA ASP A 14 -19.09 -2.62 7.93
C ASP A 14 -19.39 -1.21 8.43
N VAL A 15 -19.37 -0.24 7.52
CA VAL A 15 -19.60 1.17 7.83
C VAL A 15 -20.63 1.73 6.85
N THR A 16 -21.70 2.30 7.37
CA THR A 16 -22.67 3.02 6.56
C THR A 16 -22.27 4.46 6.35
N TYR A 17 -22.50 4.93 5.12
CA TYR A 17 -22.31 6.30 4.69
C TYR A 17 -23.69 6.97 4.59
N PRO A 18 -24.10 7.78 5.58
CA PRO A 18 -25.39 8.46 5.53
C PRO A 18 -25.47 9.41 4.33
N GLN A 19 -26.63 9.41 3.66
CA GLN A 19 -26.87 10.29 2.52
C GLN A 19 -26.79 11.78 2.90
N SER A 20 -27.10 12.11 4.16
CA SER A 20 -26.98 13.48 4.70
C SER A 20 -25.56 14.04 4.67
N LEU A 21 -24.54 13.18 4.58
CA LEU A 21 -23.12 13.58 4.57
C LEU A 21 -22.54 13.66 3.15
N HIS A 22 -23.35 13.42 2.13
CA HIS A 22 -22.86 13.36 0.75
C HIS A 22 -22.39 14.73 0.27
N ASP A 23 -23.14 15.77 0.57
CA ASP A 23 -22.79 17.14 0.15
C ASP A 23 -21.54 17.64 0.88
N ASP A 24 -21.39 17.30 2.17
CA ASP A 24 -20.23 17.69 2.98
C ASP A 24 -18.92 17.03 2.50
N TYR A 25 -19.01 15.80 1.98
CA TYR A 25 -17.85 14.96 1.70
C TYR A 25 -17.69 14.56 0.24
N ASN A 26 -18.36 15.23 -0.69
CA ASN A 26 -18.30 14.91 -2.12
C ASN A 26 -16.89 15.10 -2.71
N ASP A 27 -16.16 16.11 -2.23
CA ASP A 27 -14.82 16.43 -2.74
C ASP A 27 -13.76 15.39 -2.33
N LEU A 28 -13.86 14.87 -1.11
CA LEU A 28 -12.94 13.87 -0.59
C LEU A 28 -13.66 12.86 0.32
N PRO A 29 -14.41 11.89 -0.24
CA PRO A 29 -15.10 10.88 0.53
C PRO A 29 -14.17 10.08 1.45
N TYR A 30 -14.64 9.77 2.67
CA TYR A 30 -13.93 8.87 3.57
C TYR A 30 -13.91 7.43 3.06
N LEU A 31 -12.91 6.66 3.51
CA LEU A 31 -12.81 5.21 3.29
C LEU A 31 -12.71 4.79 1.81
N PRO A 32 -11.76 5.31 1.02
CA PRO A 32 -11.63 4.96 -0.40
C PRO A 32 -11.34 3.46 -0.57
N GLU A 33 -11.96 2.86 -1.57
CA GLU A 33 -11.90 1.41 -1.79
C GLU A 33 -11.43 1.04 -3.20
N ARG A 34 -10.90 -0.18 -3.35
CA ARG A 34 -10.34 -0.65 -4.62
C ARG A 34 -11.40 -1.39 -5.45
N ILE A 35 -12.11 -0.67 -6.29
CA ILE A 35 -13.20 -1.18 -7.14
C ILE A 35 -12.90 -0.99 -8.63
N ILE A 36 -13.70 -1.62 -9.49
CA ILE A 36 -13.68 -1.35 -10.94
C ILE A 36 -14.71 -0.25 -11.19
N PRO A 37 -14.28 1.00 -11.48
CA PRO A 37 -15.22 2.07 -11.74
C PRO A 37 -15.98 1.83 -13.06
N PRO A 38 -17.18 2.41 -13.23
CA PRO A 38 -17.93 2.34 -14.48
C PRO A 38 -17.06 2.76 -15.67
N GLY A 39 -17.10 1.98 -16.75
CA GLY A 39 -16.29 2.22 -17.96
C GLY A 39 -14.82 1.81 -17.87
N SER A 40 -14.35 1.25 -16.74
CA SER A 40 -13.00 0.69 -16.60
C SER A 40 -13.00 -0.84 -16.62
N LYS A 41 -11.92 -1.43 -17.12
CA LYS A 41 -11.62 -2.87 -16.94
C LYS A 41 -10.62 -3.13 -15.81
N ILE A 42 -10.09 -2.06 -15.22
CA ILE A 42 -8.99 -2.10 -14.25
C ILE A 42 -9.51 -1.62 -12.89
N LYS A 43 -9.12 -2.34 -11.83
CA LYS A 43 -9.36 -1.94 -10.44
C LYS A 43 -8.58 -0.67 -10.11
N LYS A 44 -9.28 0.39 -9.68
CA LYS A 44 -8.71 1.66 -9.23
C LYS A 44 -9.07 1.88 -7.76
N LEU A 45 -8.26 2.68 -7.06
CA LEU A 45 -8.67 3.20 -5.76
C LEU A 45 -9.66 4.34 -6.02
N VAL A 46 -10.87 4.23 -5.48
CA VAL A 46 -11.97 5.17 -5.72
C VAL A 46 -12.47 5.67 -4.37
N ALA A 47 -12.41 7.00 -4.18
CA ALA A 47 -13.15 7.66 -3.11
C ALA A 47 -14.60 7.80 -3.57
N ASN A 48 -15.52 7.13 -2.89
CA ASN A 48 -16.93 7.15 -3.21
C ASN A 48 -17.75 7.15 -1.92
N LEU A 49 -18.98 7.65 -2.01
CA LEU A 49 -19.89 7.86 -0.89
C LEU A 49 -20.76 6.62 -0.57
N HIS A 50 -20.42 5.43 -1.08
CA HIS A 50 -21.18 4.22 -0.78
C HIS A 50 -20.82 3.65 0.59
N SER A 51 -21.76 2.99 1.26
CA SER A 51 -21.48 2.19 2.46
C SER A 51 -20.42 1.11 2.16
N LYS A 52 -19.55 0.86 3.15
CA LYS A 52 -18.44 -0.08 3.04
C LYS A 52 -18.77 -1.39 3.75
N ARG A 53 -18.39 -2.51 3.13
CA ARG A 53 -18.58 -3.87 3.66
C ARG A 53 -17.25 -4.60 3.74
N ASN A 54 -17.01 -5.31 4.84
CA ASN A 54 -15.75 -6.02 5.12
C ASN A 54 -14.50 -5.15 4.88
N TYR A 55 -14.59 -3.87 5.23
CA TYR A 55 -13.54 -2.89 4.98
C TYR A 55 -12.44 -3.05 6.04
N VAL A 56 -11.20 -3.20 5.60
CA VAL A 56 -10.03 -3.31 6.49
C VAL A 56 -9.45 -1.93 6.76
N ILE A 57 -9.41 -1.51 8.02
CA ILE A 57 -9.04 -0.15 8.43
C ILE A 57 -8.20 -0.09 9.69
N HIS A 58 -7.26 0.85 9.73
CA HIS A 58 -6.54 1.21 10.95
C HIS A 58 -7.46 1.96 11.95
N TYR A 59 -7.38 1.64 13.24
CA TYR A 59 -8.30 2.17 14.26
C TYR A 59 -8.40 3.71 14.30
N MET A 60 -7.32 4.43 14.00
CA MET A 60 -7.34 5.89 13.95
C MET A 60 -8.17 6.43 12.80
N ALA A 61 -8.05 5.83 11.61
CA ALA A 61 -8.84 6.21 10.45
C ALA A 61 -10.31 5.88 10.67
N LEU A 62 -10.62 4.75 11.32
CA LEU A 62 -11.99 4.44 11.72
C LEU A 62 -12.53 5.48 12.70
N LYS A 63 -11.76 5.82 13.74
CA LYS A 63 -12.16 6.84 14.73
C LYS A 63 -12.45 8.19 14.06
N GLN A 64 -11.63 8.60 13.09
CA GLN A 64 -11.86 9.83 12.32
C GLN A 64 -13.13 9.75 11.48
N ALA A 65 -13.35 8.63 10.76
CA ALA A 65 -14.57 8.41 9.98
C ALA A 65 -15.84 8.46 10.87
N LEU A 66 -15.81 7.85 12.06
CA LEU A 66 -16.94 7.91 13.00
C LEU A 66 -17.17 9.32 13.54
N LYS A 67 -16.09 10.08 13.80
CA LYS A 67 -16.19 11.49 14.19
C LYS A 67 -16.80 12.35 13.08
N ALA A 68 -16.54 12.00 11.82
CA ALA A 68 -17.15 12.62 10.64
C ALA A 68 -18.61 12.18 10.42
N GLY A 69 -19.20 11.35 11.28
CA GLY A 69 -20.62 10.96 11.20
C GLY A 69 -20.90 9.67 10.43
N LEU A 70 -19.87 8.97 9.93
CA LEU A 70 -20.06 7.63 9.39
C LEU A 70 -20.49 6.67 10.51
N ILE A 71 -21.30 5.66 10.18
CA ILE A 71 -21.94 4.79 11.17
C ILE A 71 -21.32 3.40 11.12
N LEU A 72 -20.69 2.97 12.21
CA LEU A 72 -20.20 1.59 12.34
C LEU A 72 -21.39 0.64 12.53
N GLU A 73 -21.59 -0.28 11.60
CA GLU A 73 -22.68 -1.27 11.69
C GLU A 73 -22.21 -2.57 12.34
N LYS A 74 -21.03 -3.05 11.95
CA LYS A 74 -20.52 -4.35 12.42
C LYS A 74 -19.00 -4.37 12.43
N VAL A 75 -18.44 -5.04 13.44
CA VAL A 75 -17.04 -5.44 13.49
C VAL A 75 -16.96 -6.95 13.27
N HIS A 76 -16.29 -7.38 12.21
CA HIS A 76 -16.13 -8.80 11.88
C HIS A 76 -14.90 -9.40 12.55
N ARG A 77 -13.78 -8.67 12.51
CA ARG A 77 -12.48 -9.13 13.02
C ARG A 77 -11.66 -7.98 13.57
N ILE A 78 -10.82 -8.28 14.54
CA ILE A 78 -9.89 -7.34 15.15
C ILE A 78 -8.51 -7.99 15.23
N LEU A 79 -7.50 -7.31 14.69
CA LEU A 79 -6.09 -7.62 14.90
C LEU A 79 -5.51 -6.59 15.86
N LYS A 80 -5.12 -7.02 17.07
CA LYS A 80 -4.42 -6.20 18.06
C LYS A 80 -2.91 -6.32 17.86
N PHE A 81 -2.18 -5.21 17.93
CA PHE A 81 -0.72 -5.20 17.80
C PHE A 81 -0.07 -4.16 18.69
N ASN A 82 1.22 -4.32 18.96
CA ASN A 82 2.04 -3.29 19.62
C ASN A 82 2.55 -2.31 18.56
N GLN A 83 2.57 -1.02 18.88
CA GLN A 83 3.04 0.04 18.00
C GLN A 83 3.97 1.00 18.74
N SER A 84 4.90 1.59 18.00
CA SER A 84 5.86 2.56 18.52
C SER A 84 6.42 3.40 17.36
N PRO A 85 7.00 4.58 17.63
CA PRO A 85 7.63 5.42 16.62
C PRO A 85 9.04 4.91 16.23
N TRP A 86 9.18 3.62 15.97
CA TRP A 86 10.49 2.96 15.75
C TRP A 86 11.25 3.50 14.52
N LEU A 87 10.54 4.00 13.50
CA LEU A 87 11.15 4.66 12.33
C LEU A 87 11.55 6.12 12.55
N ALA A 88 11.11 6.76 13.65
CA ALA A 88 11.23 8.21 13.81
C ALA A 88 12.69 8.69 13.70
N LYS A 89 13.61 8.03 14.41
CA LYS A 89 15.05 8.37 14.38
C LYS A 89 15.65 8.30 12.96
N TYR A 90 15.23 7.31 12.18
CA TYR A 90 15.69 7.12 10.80
C TYR A 90 15.16 8.22 9.87
N ILE A 91 13.86 8.53 9.98
CA ILE A 91 13.21 9.58 9.18
C ILE A 91 13.80 10.95 9.54
N GLU A 92 14.02 11.23 10.82
CA GLU A 92 14.63 12.46 11.31
C GLU A 92 16.05 12.63 10.78
N LEU A 93 16.88 11.59 10.86
CA LEU A 93 18.22 11.59 10.29
C LEU A 93 18.21 11.94 8.80
N ASN A 94 17.40 11.26 8.00
CA ASN A 94 17.30 11.53 6.56
C ASN A 94 16.76 12.92 6.27
N THR A 95 15.84 13.43 7.09
CA THR A 95 15.28 14.78 6.94
C THR A 95 16.34 15.85 7.23
N ASN A 96 17.14 15.65 8.27
CA ASN A 96 18.26 16.54 8.61
C ASN A 96 19.34 16.51 7.53
N MET A 97 19.72 15.33 7.07
CA MET A 97 20.68 15.18 5.97
C MET A 97 20.15 15.84 4.69
N ARG A 98 18.87 15.69 4.37
CA ARG A 98 18.22 16.34 3.24
C ARG A 98 18.20 17.87 3.35
N LYS A 99 18.01 18.41 4.55
CA LYS A 99 18.03 19.85 4.84
C LYS A 99 19.45 20.42 4.66
N ASN A 100 20.47 19.66 5.04
CA ASN A 100 21.87 20.07 4.98
C ASN A 100 22.56 19.76 3.62
N ALA A 101 21.87 19.04 2.73
CA ALA A 101 22.39 18.68 1.42
C ALA A 101 22.76 19.92 0.59
N LEU A 102 23.96 19.90 0.01
CA LEU A 102 24.53 21.03 -0.73
C LEU A 102 24.04 21.10 -2.17
N ASN A 103 23.59 19.97 -2.70
CA ASN A 103 23.17 19.83 -4.09
C ASN A 103 21.84 19.06 -4.20
N ASN A 104 21.21 19.18 -5.37
CA ASN A 104 19.92 18.53 -5.64
C ASN A 104 20.04 17.00 -5.62
N PHE A 105 21.19 16.44 -6.03
CA PHE A 105 21.42 15.00 -6.04
C PHE A 105 21.34 14.40 -4.63
N GLU A 106 22.06 14.96 -3.66
CA GLU A 106 22.01 14.53 -2.25
C GLU A 106 20.62 14.70 -1.66
N ARG A 107 19.95 15.81 -1.96
CA ARG A 107 18.59 16.07 -1.49
C ARG A 107 17.62 15.01 -1.99
N ASP A 108 17.74 14.61 -3.24
CA ASP A 108 16.91 13.56 -3.85
C ASP A 108 17.28 12.17 -3.33
N PHE A 109 18.56 11.92 -3.04
CA PHE A 109 19.01 10.69 -2.41
C PHE A 109 18.36 10.48 -1.05
N PHE A 110 18.42 11.46 -0.13
CA PHE A 110 17.80 11.31 1.19
C PHE A 110 16.27 11.27 1.15
N LYS A 111 15.65 11.95 0.18
CA LYS A 111 14.21 11.80 -0.10
C LYS A 111 13.89 10.36 -0.52
N LEU A 112 14.69 9.80 -1.42
CA LEU A 112 14.52 8.43 -1.91
C LEU A 112 14.68 7.41 -0.78
N MET A 113 15.64 7.59 0.13
CA MET A 113 15.84 6.68 1.26
C MET A 113 14.57 6.52 2.12
N ASN A 114 13.86 7.62 2.40
CA ASN A 114 12.56 7.56 3.09
C ASN A 114 11.50 6.83 2.27
N ASN A 115 11.40 7.13 0.97
CA ASN A 115 10.42 6.52 0.08
C ASN A 115 10.65 5.01 -0.13
N VAL A 116 11.92 4.57 -0.17
CA VAL A 116 12.29 3.16 -0.35
C VAL A 116 11.80 2.31 0.80
N VAL A 117 11.90 2.79 2.05
CA VAL A 117 11.38 2.06 3.22
C VAL A 117 9.89 1.78 3.05
N PHE A 118 9.11 2.81 2.72
CA PHE A 118 7.67 2.65 2.47
C PHE A 118 7.37 1.73 1.27
N GLY A 119 8.07 1.92 0.15
CA GLY A 119 7.89 1.06 -1.03
C GLY A 119 8.20 -0.40 -0.73
N LYS A 120 9.20 -0.66 0.12
CA LYS A 120 9.60 -2.02 0.51
C LYS A 120 8.59 -2.68 1.43
N THR A 121 7.93 -1.94 2.31
CA THR A 121 6.87 -2.51 3.17
C THR A 121 5.64 -2.88 2.37
N MET A 122 5.34 -2.16 1.28
CA MET A 122 4.22 -2.43 0.38
C MET A 122 4.53 -3.41 -0.77
N GLU A 123 5.72 -4.03 -0.78
CA GLU A 123 6.13 -4.92 -1.87
C GLU A 123 5.27 -6.19 -1.93
N ASN A 124 4.62 -6.43 -3.07
CA ASN A 124 3.89 -7.67 -3.31
C ASN A 124 4.84 -8.76 -3.84
N VAL A 125 5.26 -9.66 -2.94
CA VAL A 125 6.14 -10.80 -3.26
C VAL A 125 5.55 -11.76 -4.32
N ARG A 126 4.23 -11.77 -4.52
CA ARG A 126 3.56 -12.61 -5.53
C ARG A 126 3.84 -12.13 -6.96
N ASN A 127 4.20 -10.87 -7.12
CA ASN A 127 4.55 -10.31 -8.43
C ASN A 127 6.01 -10.58 -8.80
N ARG A 128 6.81 -11.17 -7.90
CA ARG A 128 8.20 -11.53 -8.21
C ARG A 128 8.23 -12.66 -9.22
N MET A 129 9.22 -12.58 -10.11
CA MET A 129 9.48 -13.59 -11.11
C MET A 129 10.99 -13.77 -11.28
N LYS A 130 11.39 -14.99 -11.62
CA LYS A 130 12.77 -15.30 -11.95
C LYS A 130 12.96 -15.14 -13.46
N MET A 131 13.86 -14.27 -13.85
CA MET A 131 14.26 -14.12 -15.25
C MET A 131 15.60 -14.81 -15.47
N GLN A 132 15.72 -15.59 -16.54
CA GLN A 132 17.00 -16.16 -16.96
C GLN A 132 17.29 -15.78 -18.41
N LEU A 133 18.45 -15.19 -18.65
CA LEU A 133 18.99 -14.99 -19.99
C LEU A 133 19.63 -16.29 -20.48
N VAL A 134 19.28 -16.69 -21.70
CA VAL A 134 19.69 -17.97 -22.29
C VAL A 134 20.11 -17.74 -23.73
N SER A 135 21.26 -18.28 -24.10
CA SER A 135 21.79 -18.29 -25.46
C SER A 135 21.91 -19.69 -26.07
N ASP A 136 21.70 -20.73 -25.26
CA ASP A 136 21.73 -22.13 -25.67
C ASP A 136 20.30 -22.67 -25.84
N GLU A 137 20.02 -23.26 -26.99
CA GLU A 137 18.72 -23.84 -27.35
C GLU A 137 18.33 -24.96 -26.39
N LYS A 138 19.27 -25.81 -25.95
CA LYS A 138 18.98 -26.93 -25.05
C LYS A 138 18.51 -26.42 -23.68
N LYS A 139 19.23 -25.44 -23.13
CA LYS A 139 18.84 -24.79 -21.87
C LYS A 139 17.51 -24.04 -22.01
N CYS A 140 17.26 -23.42 -23.17
CA CYS A 140 16.00 -22.74 -23.45
C CYS A 140 14.81 -23.72 -23.39
N ALA A 141 14.88 -24.81 -24.15
CA ALA A 141 13.86 -25.86 -24.16
C ALA A 141 13.63 -26.45 -22.76
N LYS A 142 14.71 -26.69 -21.99
CA LYS A 142 14.60 -27.18 -20.61
C LYS A 142 13.83 -26.22 -19.71
N LEU A 143 14.01 -24.90 -19.85
CA LEU A 143 13.33 -23.90 -19.02
C LEU A 143 11.87 -23.68 -19.45
N ILE A 144 11.58 -23.76 -20.75
CA ILE A 144 10.19 -23.70 -21.27
C ILE A 144 9.37 -24.87 -20.74
N ASN A 145 9.97 -26.06 -20.64
CA ASN A 145 9.28 -27.26 -20.15
C ASN A 145 9.07 -27.30 -18.62
N ARG A 146 9.52 -26.29 -17.86
CA ARG A 146 9.24 -26.24 -16.41
C ARG A 146 7.80 -25.79 -16.19
N ASN A 147 7.15 -26.37 -15.18
CA ASN A 147 5.83 -25.94 -14.73
C ASN A 147 5.78 -24.46 -14.26
N THR A 148 6.92 -23.86 -13.94
CA THR A 148 7.04 -22.44 -13.61
C THR A 148 7.24 -21.53 -14.81
N PHE A 149 7.32 -22.06 -16.03
CA PHE A 149 7.36 -21.23 -17.23
C PHE A 149 6.14 -20.31 -17.30
N LYS A 150 6.41 -19.03 -17.56
CA LYS A 150 5.39 -18.00 -17.71
C LYS A 150 5.41 -17.41 -19.11
N ASP A 151 6.59 -17.01 -19.57
CA ASP A 151 6.73 -16.31 -20.84
C ASP A 151 8.18 -16.33 -21.36
N ILE A 152 8.37 -15.95 -22.62
CA ILE A 152 9.68 -15.80 -23.26
C ILE A 152 9.75 -14.47 -24.02
N THR A 153 10.84 -13.73 -23.82
CA THR A 153 11.18 -12.55 -24.63
C THR A 153 12.41 -12.87 -25.46
N ILE A 154 12.26 -12.92 -26.79
CA ILE A 154 13.38 -13.19 -27.71
C ILE A 154 14.01 -11.86 -28.09
N TYR A 155 15.31 -11.67 -27.79
CA TYR A 155 16.04 -10.46 -28.17
C TYR A 155 16.68 -10.62 -29.56
N ASN A 156 17.24 -11.80 -29.84
CA ASN A 156 17.77 -12.17 -31.15
C ASN A 156 17.92 -13.70 -31.25
N ASN A 157 18.40 -14.18 -32.40
CA ASN A 157 18.55 -15.61 -32.70
C ASN A 157 19.46 -16.37 -31.72
N LYS A 158 20.24 -15.69 -30.89
CA LYS A 158 21.17 -16.27 -29.92
C LYS A 158 20.89 -15.84 -28.48
N LEU A 159 19.80 -15.12 -28.21
CA LEU A 159 19.51 -14.62 -26.86
C LEU A 159 18.00 -14.48 -26.63
N ALA A 160 17.52 -15.17 -25.60
CA ALA A 160 16.17 -15.01 -25.07
C ALA A 160 16.18 -14.86 -23.54
N ALA A 161 15.23 -14.10 -23.01
CA ALA A 161 14.88 -14.08 -21.60
C ALA A 161 13.70 -15.02 -21.35
N ILE A 162 13.89 -16.00 -20.47
CA ILE A 162 12.82 -16.87 -19.98
C ILE A 162 12.30 -16.32 -18.66
N HIS A 163 11.00 -16.09 -18.61
CA HIS A 163 10.27 -15.61 -17.45
C HIS A 163 9.67 -16.80 -16.71
N LEU A 164 10.05 -16.98 -15.46
CA LEU A 164 9.61 -18.08 -14.59
C LEU A 164 8.88 -17.52 -13.37
N ASN A 165 7.79 -18.16 -12.98
CA ASN A 165 7.19 -17.97 -11.66
C ASN A 165 8.15 -18.45 -10.56
N MET A 166 8.02 -17.90 -9.36
CA MET A 166 8.78 -18.36 -8.20
C MET A 166 8.25 -19.71 -7.73
N ASP A 167 9.12 -20.70 -7.55
CA ASP A 167 8.76 -22.04 -7.06
C ASP A 167 8.23 -22.00 -5.61
N VAL A 168 8.81 -21.11 -4.79
CA VAL A 168 8.44 -20.89 -3.38
C VAL A 168 8.26 -19.40 -3.13
N LEU A 169 7.13 -19.02 -2.54
CA LEU A 169 6.83 -17.65 -2.13
C LEU A 169 7.02 -17.50 -0.62
N GLN A 170 7.99 -16.68 -0.22
CA GLN A 170 8.20 -16.31 1.17
C GLN A 170 7.54 -14.96 1.46
N PHE A 171 6.60 -14.93 2.41
CA PHE A 171 5.93 -13.71 2.87
C PHE A 171 6.75 -13.02 3.95
N ASP A 172 7.88 -12.42 3.56
CA ASP A 172 8.86 -11.77 4.44
C ASP A 172 8.74 -10.23 4.46
N LYS A 173 7.66 -9.69 3.88
CA LYS A 173 7.45 -8.23 3.78
C LYS A 173 6.47 -7.75 4.84
N PRO A 174 6.80 -6.68 5.59
CA PRO A 174 5.93 -6.16 6.65
C PRO A 174 4.81 -5.29 6.06
N ILE A 175 3.89 -5.91 5.30
CA ILE A 175 2.79 -5.23 4.60
C ILE A 175 1.91 -4.42 5.56
N TYR A 176 1.73 -4.91 6.78
CA TYR A 176 0.98 -4.22 7.83
C TYR A 176 1.57 -2.85 8.18
N VAL A 177 2.89 -2.66 8.09
CA VAL A 177 3.53 -1.35 8.31
C VAL A 177 3.14 -0.38 7.21
N GLY A 178 3.23 -0.81 5.94
CA GLY A 178 2.84 0.02 4.80
C GLY A 178 1.35 0.38 4.81
N PHE A 179 0.51 -0.59 5.19
CA PHE A 179 -0.92 -0.38 5.44
C PHE A 179 -1.16 0.70 6.50
N SER A 180 -0.54 0.59 7.68
CA SER A 180 -0.72 1.59 8.74
C SER A 180 -0.21 2.97 8.31
N ILE A 181 0.96 3.07 7.67
CA ILE A 181 1.48 4.35 7.17
C ILE A 181 0.49 5.01 6.20
N LEU A 182 -0.09 4.24 5.27
CA LEU A 182 -1.06 4.77 4.30
C LEU A 182 -2.32 5.31 4.98
N ASP A 183 -2.91 4.53 5.89
CA ASP A 183 -4.15 4.94 6.56
C ASP A 183 -3.93 6.14 7.48
N LEU A 184 -2.82 6.18 8.22
CA LEU A 184 -2.43 7.33 9.03
C LEU A 184 -2.13 8.57 8.19
N SER A 185 -1.54 8.40 7.01
CA SER A 185 -1.31 9.53 6.10
C SER A 185 -2.63 10.11 5.58
N LYS A 186 -3.63 9.27 5.34
CA LYS A 186 -4.97 9.75 4.94
C LYS A 186 -5.63 10.53 6.06
N THR A 187 -5.48 10.14 7.33
CA THR A 187 -6.09 10.90 8.43
C THR A 187 -5.56 12.33 8.48
N LEU A 188 -4.26 12.53 8.26
CA LEU A 188 -3.68 13.87 8.14
C LEU A 188 -4.26 14.68 6.97
N ILE A 189 -4.46 14.04 5.81
CA ILE A 189 -5.05 14.70 4.63
C ILE A 189 -6.51 15.11 4.90
N TYR A 190 -7.31 14.22 5.50
CA TYR A 190 -8.69 14.52 5.86
C TYR A 190 -8.78 15.64 6.90
N ASP A 191 -7.92 15.60 7.92
CA ASP A 191 -7.90 16.66 8.93
C ASP A 191 -7.53 18.00 8.31
N PHE A 192 -6.53 18.04 7.43
CA PHE A 192 -6.16 19.24 6.69
C PHE A 192 -7.32 19.79 5.85
N HIS A 193 -7.99 18.91 5.09
CA HIS A 193 -9.05 19.32 4.17
C HIS A 193 -10.33 19.79 4.89
N TYR A 194 -10.74 19.13 5.96
CA TYR A 194 -12.03 19.38 6.62
C TYR A 194 -11.96 20.21 7.90
N ASN A 195 -10.81 20.30 8.58
CA ASN A 195 -10.70 21.03 9.84
C ASN A 195 -9.81 22.29 9.76
N TYR A 196 -9.01 22.44 8.69
CA TYR A 196 -8.09 23.58 8.52
C TYR A 196 -8.29 24.35 7.21
N GLY A 197 -9.30 23.98 6.43
CA GLY A 197 -9.70 24.64 5.18
C GLY A 197 -10.74 25.74 5.39
#